data_AF-A0A2V7EDB7-F1
#
_entry.id   AF-A0A2V7EDB7-F1
#
_cell.length_a   1.000
_cell.length_b   1.000
_cell.length_c   1.000
_cell.angle_alpha   90.00
_cell.angle_beta   90.00
_cell.angle_gamma   90.00
#
_symmetry.space_group_name_H-M   'P 1'
#
loop_
_entity.id
_entity.type
_entity.pdbx_description
1 polymer ?
#
loop_
_entity_poly.entity_id
_entity_poly.type
_entity_poly.pdbx_seq_one_letter_code
_entity_poly.pdbx_strand_id
1 'polypeptide(L)'
;MSFHGFAVAVAVLTLSACAGGEKKPGDTTHVAVDTSSTTTTTTAAGPSATTTPGTTGGAVAMAPITGATKTVNMVGDAKGYRFDPANITLKQGDGIKFVVVSGGPHNVAFDPATIPGDVKAQLDANMGSDKMSELSSNMKMN
;
A
#
# COMPACT_ATOMS: atom_id res chain seq x y z
N MET A 1 -35.28 -42.30 40.27
CA MET A 1 -35.34 -41.75 38.90
C MET A 1 -33.99 -41.11 38.62
N SER A 2 -33.19 -41.37 37.59
CA SER A 2 -33.21 -42.24 36.41
C SER A 2 -31.76 -42.26 35.86
N PHE A 3 -31.39 -43.27 35.06
CA PHE A 3 -30.12 -43.42 34.32
C PHE A 3 -29.86 -42.22 33.36
N HIS A 4 -28.69 -41.98 32.74
CA HIS A 4 -28.02 -42.62 31.58
C HIS A 4 -26.68 -41.85 31.38
N GLY A 5 -25.50 -42.37 31.00
CA GLY A 5 -25.15 -43.28 29.91
C GLY A 5 -24.64 -42.48 28.68
N PHE A 6 -23.42 -42.79 28.19
CA PHE A 6 -22.80 -42.42 26.88
C PHE A 6 -22.32 -40.96 26.68
N ALA A 7 -21.23 -40.60 25.99
CA ALA A 7 -20.18 -41.30 25.24
C ALA A 7 -18.99 -40.34 25.00
N VAL A 8 -17.78 -40.90 24.87
CA VAL A 8 -16.58 -40.23 24.33
C VAL A 8 -16.68 -40.19 22.81
N ALA A 9 -16.37 -39.04 22.18
CA ALA A 9 -16.16 -38.94 20.74
C ALA A 9 -14.95 -38.06 20.43
N VAL A 10 -13.87 -38.71 19.97
CA VAL A 10 -12.73 -38.13 19.24
C VAL A 10 -13.19 -37.93 17.80
N ALA A 11 -12.99 -36.74 17.22
CA ALA A 11 -13.17 -36.56 15.78
C ALA A 11 -12.10 -35.63 15.19
N VAL A 12 -11.35 -36.23 14.28
CA VAL A 12 -10.29 -35.70 13.43
C VAL A 12 -10.85 -34.65 12.47
N LEU A 13 -10.21 -33.48 12.38
CA LEU A 13 -10.45 -32.54 11.29
C LEU A 13 -9.42 -32.80 10.19
N THR A 14 -9.88 -33.44 9.12
CA THR A 14 -9.14 -33.73 7.90
C THR A 14 -8.96 -32.49 7.03
N LEU A 15 -7.73 -32.33 6.53
CA LEU A 15 -7.32 -31.35 5.53
C LEU A 15 -8.00 -31.63 4.17
N SER A 16 -8.90 -30.74 3.72
CA SER A 16 -9.56 -30.84 2.41
C SER A 16 -8.83 -30.03 1.35
N ALA A 17 -8.24 -30.74 0.39
CA ALA A 17 -7.61 -30.22 -0.81
C ALA A 17 -8.61 -29.97 -1.96
N CYS A 18 -8.27 -28.99 -2.81
CA CYS A 18 -8.56 -28.78 -4.24
C CYS A 18 -9.57 -29.70 -4.95
N ALA A 19 -10.57 -29.09 -5.65
CA ALA A 19 -10.82 -29.24 -7.10
C ALA A 19 -12.31 -29.08 -7.49
N GLY A 20 -12.56 -28.41 -8.63
CA GLY A 20 -13.61 -28.78 -9.59
C GLY A 20 -14.90 -27.95 -9.60
N GLY A 21 -15.06 -27.10 -10.62
CA GLY A 21 -16.35 -26.46 -10.97
C GLY A 21 -17.23 -27.34 -11.87
N GLU A 22 -18.53 -26.99 -12.02
CA GLU A 22 -19.16 -26.49 -13.26
C GLU A 22 -20.74 -26.48 -13.17
N LYS A 23 -21.31 -25.35 -13.62
CA LYS A 23 -22.60 -25.07 -14.32
C LYS A 23 -24.05 -25.27 -13.78
N LYS A 24 -24.72 -24.09 -13.76
CA LYS A 24 -26.00 -23.61 -14.39
C LYS A 24 -27.36 -24.11 -13.86
N PRO A 25 -28.53 -23.47 -14.20
CA PRO A 25 -28.84 -22.21 -14.91
C PRO A 25 -29.76 -21.26 -14.08
N GLY A 26 -30.17 -20.04 -14.41
CA GLY A 26 -30.15 -19.13 -15.57
C GLY A 26 -31.41 -18.24 -15.47
N ASP A 27 -31.35 -16.94 -15.78
CA ASP A 27 -32.43 -16.29 -16.54
C ASP A 27 -32.05 -14.95 -17.19
N THR A 28 -32.43 -14.88 -18.47
CA THR A 28 -32.68 -13.78 -19.45
C THR A 28 -32.27 -12.33 -19.13
N THR A 29 -31.68 -11.59 -20.07
CA THR A 29 -32.28 -11.19 -21.36
C THR A 29 -31.34 -11.22 -22.58
N HIS A 30 -31.86 -11.79 -23.67
CA HIS A 30 -31.35 -11.75 -25.04
C HIS A 30 -31.62 -10.40 -25.71
N VAL A 31 -30.79 -10.00 -26.69
CA VAL A 31 -31.20 -9.99 -28.12
C VAL A 31 -29.97 -10.27 -28.99
N ALA A 32 -30.09 -11.29 -29.84
CA ALA A 32 -29.24 -11.52 -31.01
C ALA A 32 -30.04 -11.13 -32.26
N VAL A 33 -29.38 -10.56 -33.27
CA VAL A 33 -29.88 -10.53 -34.66
C VAL A 33 -28.73 -10.92 -35.60
N ASP A 34 -29.14 -11.53 -36.69
CA ASP A 34 -28.58 -12.64 -37.44
C ASP A 34 -27.72 -12.28 -38.67
N THR A 35 -26.85 -13.24 -38.98
CA THR A 35 -26.14 -13.63 -40.21
C THR A 35 -26.50 -12.97 -41.57
N SER A 36 -25.51 -12.43 -42.29
CA SER A 36 -25.05 -12.95 -43.61
C SER A 36 -24.01 -12.08 -44.33
N SER A 37 -23.03 -12.77 -44.92
CA SER A 37 -22.26 -12.48 -46.16
C SER A 37 -21.21 -11.34 -46.23
N THR A 38 -19.96 -11.80 -46.37
CA THR A 38 -18.96 -11.41 -47.40
C THR A 38 -18.05 -10.18 -47.18
N THR A 39 -16.75 -10.51 -46.99
CA THR A 39 -15.53 -9.81 -47.46
C THR A 39 -15.04 -8.53 -46.77
N THR A 40 -13.87 -8.71 -46.12
CA THR A 40 -12.72 -7.78 -45.89
C THR A 40 -12.98 -6.47 -45.13
N THR A 41 -12.34 -6.29 -43.97
CA THR A 41 -11.19 -5.38 -43.73
C THR A 41 -10.82 -5.35 -42.23
N THR A 42 -9.57 -5.77 -41.96
CA THR A 42 -8.62 -5.35 -40.89
C THR A 42 -9.15 -4.90 -39.51
N THR A 43 -8.78 -5.61 -38.44
CA THR A 43 -7.78 -5.18 -37.42
C THR A 43 -7.69 -6.23 -36.30
N ALA A 44 -6.45 -6.54 -35.91
CA ALA A 44 -6.05 -7.64 -35.04
C ALA A 44 -6.61 -7.55 -33.61
N ALA A 45 -7.14 -8.69 -33.12
CA ALA A 45 -7.43 -8.92 -31.72
C ALA A 45 -6.14 -9.30 -30.98
N GLY A 46 -5.71 -8.45 -30.05
CA GLY A 46 -4.69 -8.79 -29.05
C GLY A 46 -5.34 -9.42 -27.81
N PRO A 47 -4.70 -10.40 -27.15
CA PRO A 47 -5.27 -11.06 -25.99
C PRO A 47 -5.27 -10.16 -24.76
N SER A 48 -6.41 -10.22 -24.04
CA SER A 48 -6.68 -9.56 -22.77
C SER A 48 -5.68 -10.03 -21.69
N ALA A 49 -4.96 -9.07 -21.09
CA ALA A 49 -4.12 -9.30 -19.93
C ALA A 49 -4.81 -8.76 -18.68
N THR A 50 -5.18 -9.66 -17.78
CA THR A 50 -5.47 -9.38 -16.37
C THR A 50 -4.20 -8.84 -15.71
N THR A 51 -4.16 -7.54 -15.43
CA THR A 51 -3.09 -6.92 -14.65
C THR A 51 -3.39 -7.04 -13.16
N THR A 52 -2.78 -8.03 -12.51
CA THR A 52 -2.41 -7.89 -11.09
C THR A 52 -1.36 -6.77 -11.02
N PRO A 53 -1.53 -5.68 -10.24
CA PRO A 53 -0.44 -4.73 -10.01
C PRO A 53 0.64 -5.40 -9.17
N GLY A 54 1.57 -6.10 -9.84
CA GLY A 54 2.89 -6.33 -9.30
C GLY A 54 3.62 -5.00 -9.31
N THR A 55 4.00 -4.50 -8.14
CA THR A 55 4.82 -3.29 -7.97
C THR A 55 6.22 -3.54 -8.52
N THR A 56 6.38 -3.56 -9.83
CA THR A 56 7.68 -3.38 -10.48
C THR A 56 7.85 -1.87 -10.67
N GLY A 57 8.02 -1.17 -9.55
CA GLY A 57 8.39 0.23 -9.55
C GLY A 57 9.85 0.35 -9.96
N GLY A 58 10.12 0.90 -11.15
CA GLY A 58 11.45 1.43 -11.44
C GLY A 58 11.84 2.41 -10.34
N ALA A 59 13.13 2.47 -9.99
CA ALA A 59 13.62 3.33 -8.93
C ALA A 59 13.21 4.79 -9.18
N VAL A 60 12.30 5.31 -8.35
CA VAL A 60 11.93 6.73 -8.38
C VAL A 60 13.10 7.52 -7.82
N ALA A 61 13.62 8.46 -8.59
CA ALA A 61 14.72 9.30 -8.12
C ALA A 61 14.24 10.32 -7.08
N MET A 62 15.11 10.70 -6.15
CA MET A 62 14.86 11.84 -5.27
C MET A 62 14.58 13.10 -6.08
N ALA A 63 13.51 13.81 -5.75
CA ALA A 63 13.24 15.12 -6.33
C ALA A 63 14.21 16.17 -5.76
N PRO A 64 14.69 17.11 -6.59
CA PRO A 64 15.52 18.21 -6.10
C PRO A 64 14.70 19.20 -5.26
N ILE A 65 15.32 19.78 -4.23
CA ILE A 65 14.77 20.91 -3.49
C ILE A 65 15.02 22.18 -4.32
N THR A 66 13.95 22.77 -4.86
CA THR A 66 14.00 23.99 -5.69
C THR A 66 13.43 25.22 -4.97
N GLY A 67 12.74 24.99 -3.84
CA GLY A 67 12.13 25.99 -2.99
C GLY A 67 12.90 26.24 -1.70
N ALA A 68 12.18 26.68 -0.67
CA ALA A 68 12.75 26.94 0.65
C ALA A 68 12.92 25.61 1.41
N THR A 69 13.96 25.53 2.24
CA THR A 69 14.06 24.46 3.25
C THR A 69 13.41 24.95 4.55
N LYS A 70 12.48 24.16 5.08
CA LYS A 70 11.85 24.40 6.37
C LYS A 70 12.42 23.44 7.42
N THR A 71 12.63 23.94 8.63
CA THR A 71 13.15 23.12 9.73
C THR A 71 12.00 22.61 10.58
N VAL A 72 12.05 21.34 10.96
CA VAL A 72 11.20 20.72 11.97
C VAL A 72 12.13 20.16 13.06
N ASN A 73 12.00 20.67 14.26
CA ASN A 73 12.76 20.22 15.41
C ASN A 73 12.11 18.96 16.01
N MET A 74 12.92 17.98 16.38
CA MET A 74 12.52 16.80 17.12
C MET A 74 13.00 16.95 18.55
N VAL A 75 12.05 17.13 19.47
CA VAL A 75 12.30 17.50 20.86
C VAL A 75 11.77 16.39 21.76
N GLY A 76 12.63 15.85 22.61
CA GLY A 76 12.25 15.08 23.79
C GLY A 76 12.63 15.87 25.05
N ASP A 77 11.65 16.23 25.86
CA ASP A 77 11.82 16.92 27.14
C ASP A 77 10.77 16.43 28.16
N ALA A 78 10.63 17.12 29.30
CA ALA A 78 9.64 16.76 30.34
C ALA A 78 8.17 16.78 29.86
N LYS A 79 7.88 17.41 28.70
CA LYS A 79 6.55 17.43 28.07
C LYS A 79 6.37 16.28 27.07
N GLY A 80 7.38 15.43 26.88
CA GLY A 80 7.38 14.29 25.98
C GLY A 80 8.04 14.56 24.63
N TYR A 81 7.90 13.57 23.74
CA TYR A 81 8.46 13.55 22.39
C TYR A 81 7.52 14.24 21.41
N ARG A 82 8.04 15.19 20.61
CA ARG A 82 7.24 15.92 19.63
C ARG A 82 8.08 16.47 18.47
N PHE A 83 7.39 16.72 17.36
CA PHE A 83 7.84 17.62 16.31
C PHE A 83 7.44 19.07 16.62
N ASP A 84 8.34 20.02 16.36
CA ASP A 84 8.10 21.45 16.53
C ASP A 84 8.62 22.24 15.31
N PRO A 85 7.74 22.85 14.49
CA PRO A 85 6.28 22.88 14.64
C PRO A 85 5.63 21.51 14.37
N ALA A 86 4.48 21.27 15.02
CA ALA A 86 3.71 20.03 14.82
C ALA A 86 2.96 19.99 13.47
N ASN A 87 2.66 21.16 12.90
CA ASN A 87 2.00 21.29 11.60
C ASN A 87 2.80 22.26 10.74
N ILE A 88 2.98 21.91 9.47
CA ILE A 88 3.65 22.77 8.50
C ILE A 88 2.93 22.70 7.16
N THR A 89 2.84 23.84 6.50
CA THR A 89 2.34 23.94 5.12
C THR A 89 3.51 24.30 4.21
N LEU A 90 3.64 23.55 3.11
CA LEU A 90 4.73 23.67 2.15
C LEU A 90 4.16 23.96 0.78
N LYS A 91 4.95 24.63 -0.05
CA LYS A 91 4.70 24.69 -1.50
C LYS A 91 5.50 23.60 -2.20
N GLN A 92 5.11 23.27 -3.43
CA GLN A 92 5.87 22.36 -4.28
C GLN A 92 7.33 22.85 -4.42
N GLY A 93 8.28 21.91 -4.31
CA GLY A 93 9.70 22.17 -4.39
C GLY A 93 10.36 22.55 -3.06
N ASP A 94 9.60 22.85 -2.01
CA ASP A 94 10.18 23.04 -0.67
C ASP A 94 10.75 21.73 -0.11
N GLY A 95 11.80 21.85 0.71
CA GLY A 95 12.39 20.74 1.45
C GLY A 95 12.08 20.84 2.94
N ILE A 96 12.12 19.70 3.64
CA ILE A 96 12.05 19.65 5.11
C ILE A 96 13.38 19.13 5.66
N LYS A 97 13.93 19.85 6.63
CA LYS A 97 15.05 19.41 7.45
C LYS A 97 14.56 19.06 8.85
N PHE A 98 14.62 17.79 9.19
CA PHE A 98 14.36 17.32 10.54
C PHE A 98 15.63 17.38 11.38
N VAL A 99 15.59 18.03 12.53
CA VAL A 99 16.75 18.23 13.41
C VAL A 99 16.46 17.63 14.78
N VAL A 100 17.28 16.68 15.22
CA VAL A 100 17.22 16.20 16.61
C VAL A 100 17.78 17.30 17.51
N VAL A 101 16.92 17.88 18.37
CA VAL A 101 17.35 18.94 19.30
C VAL A 101 17.67 18.36 20.68
N SER A 102 16.80 17.48 21.19
CA SER A 102 16.99 16.88 22.52
C SER A 102 16.28 15.53 22.65
N GLY A 103 16.72 14.74 23.65
CA GLY A 103 16.00 13.55 24.09
C GLY A 103 15.96 12.41 23.07
N GLY A 104 16.97 12.28 22.20
CA GLY A 104 17.04 11.18 21.23
C GLY A 104 17.05 9.78 21.86
N PRO A 105 16.79 8.72 21.07
CA PRO A 105 16.75 8.74 19.60
C PRO A 105 15.39 9.17 19.01
N HIS A 106 15.41 9.83 17.84
CA HIS A 106 14.20 10.14 17.05
C HIS A 106 14.33 9.59 15.62
N ASN A 107 13.20 9.27 14.99
CA ASN A 107 13.11 9.06 13.55
C ASN A 107 11.94 9.88 12.97
N VAL A 108 11.88 9.90 11.64
CA VAL A 108 10.75 10.43 10.89
C VAL A 108 10.09 9.27 10.18
N ALA A 109 8.84 9.00 10.51
CA ALA A 109 8.02 8.00 9.86
C ALA A 109 6.71 8.64 9.39
N PHE A 110 6.31 8.35 8.16
CA PHE A 110 5.03 8.79 7.64
C PHE A 110 4.03 7.63 7.68
N ASP A 111 2.80 7.92 8.12
CA ASP A 111 1.72 6.93 8.15
C ASP A 111 1.22 6.68 6.70
N PRO A 112 1.42 5.48 6.13
CA PRO A 112 1.02 5.18 4.76
C PRO A 112 -0.49 5.28 4.54
N ALA A 113 -1.33 5.13 5.58
CA ALA A 113 -2.78 5.26 5.45
C ALA A 113 -3.24 6.70 5.19
N THR A 114 -2.38 7.69 5.49
CA THR A 114 -2.67 9.11 5.33
C THR A 114 -2.11 9.71 4.04
N ILE A 115 -1.34 8.93 3.28
CA ILE A 115 -0.64 9.37 2.08
C ILE A 115 -1.39 8.89 0.84
N PRO A 116 -1.70 9.77 -0.14
CA PRO A 116 -2.26 9.35 -1.42
C PRO A 116 -1.33 8.34 -2.13
N GLY A 117 -1.91 7.28 -2.69
CA GLY A 117 -1.14 6.15 -3.22
C GLY A 117 -0.17 6.52 -4.34
N ASP A 118 -0.52 7.52 -5.14
CA ASP A 118 0.27 8.04 -6.27
C ASP A 118 1.52 8.83 -5.83
N VAL A 119 1.53 9.40 -4.62
CA VAL A 119 2.68 10.17 -4.12
C VAL A 119 3.61 9.35 -3.20
N LYS A 120 3.15 8.19 -2.73
CA LYS A 120 3.88 7.34 -1.76
C LYS A 120 5.30 7.02 -2.20
N ALA A 121 5.46 6.56 -3.44
CA ALA A 121 6.78 6.15 -3.96
C ALA A 121 7.76 7.34 -4.07
N GLN A 122 7.27 8.52 -4.45
CA GLN A 122 8.11 9.73 -4.50
C GLN A 122 8.48 10.23 -3.10
N LEU A 123 7.54 10.17 -2.14
CA LEU A 123 7.80 10.53 -0.75
C LEU A 123 8.84 9.60 -0.13
N ASP A 124 8.71 8.28 -0.33
CA ASP A 124 9.71 7.32 0.10
C ASP A 124 11.07 7.65 -0.55
N ALA A 125 11.14 7.78 -1.88
CA ALA A 125 12.37 8.14 -2.58
C ALA A 125 13.04 9.38 -1.97
N ASN A 126 12.28 10.44 -1.67
CA ASN A 126 12.76 11.71 -1.10
C ASN A 126 13.39 11.58 0.29
N MET A 127 13.17 10.49 1.03
CA MET A 127 13.89 10.23 2.29
C MET A 127 15.35 9.79 2.05
N GLY A 128 15.75 9.54 0.80
CA GLY A 128 17.13 9.23 0.41
C GLY A 128 17.66 7.91 0.96
N SER A 129 18.99 7.81 1.12
CA SER A 129 19.64 6.60 1.65
C SER A 129 19.48 6.42 3.16
N ASP A 130 18.98 7.45 3.87
CA ASP A 130 18.86 7.46 5.32
C ASP A 130 17.54 6.83 5.80
N LYS A 131 17.28 5.59 5.35
CA LYS A 131 16.05 4.84 5.63
C LYS A 131 16.35 3.53 6.36
N MET A 132 15.48 3.19 7.31
CA MET A 132 15.42 1.86 7.94
C MET A 132 14.36 0.97 7.29
N SER A 133 13.29 1.57 6.76
CA SER A 133 12.19 0.90 6.07
C SER A 133 11.49 1.88 5.14
N GLU A 134 10.52 1.40 4.37
CA GLU A 134 9.65 2.25 3.56
C GLU A 134 8.99 3.33 4.43
N LEU A 135 9.05 4.59 3.98
CA LEU A 135 8.51 5.77 4.67
C LEU A 135 9.07 6.02 6.08
N SER A 136 10.18 5.38 6.46
CA SER A 136 10.80 5.53 7.79
C SER A 136 12.30 5.78 7.70
N SER A 137 12.75 6.86 8.33
CA SER A 137 14.18 7.15 8.45
C SER A 137 14.86 6.19 9.43
N ASN A 138 16.20 6.16 9.41
CA ASN A 138 16.95 5.61 10.53
C ASN A 138 16.70 6.40 11.82
N MET A 139 16.99 5.76 12.95
CA MET A 139 17.03 6.43 14.25
C MET A 139 18.24 7.36 14.33
N LYS A 140 18.04 8.59 14.81
CA LYS A 140 19.07 9.61 14.97
C LYS A 140 19.21 10.05 16.43
N MET A 141 20.46 10.23 16.85
CA MET A 141 20.83 10.95 18.07
C MET A 141 21.05 12.43 17.78
N ASN A 142 21.11 13.25 18.83
CA ASN A 142 21.56 14.64 18.73
C ASN A 142 23.09 14.76 18.69
#